data_AF-A0A956KVX1-F1
#
_entry.id   AF-A0A956KVX1-F1
#
_cell.length_a   1.000
_cell.length_b   1.000
_cell.length_c   1.000
_cell.angle_alpha   90.00
_cell.angle_beta   90.00
_cell.angle_gamma   90.00
#
_symmetry.space_group_name_H-M   'P 1'
#
loop_
_entity.id
_entity.type
_entity.pdbx_description
1 polymer ?
#
loop_
_entity_poly.entity_id
_entity_poly.type
_entity_poly.pdbx_seq_one_letter_code
_entity_poly.pdbx_strand_id
1 'polypeptide(L)'
;MSAGSAGSAGSTGTGGGSSGSSTDALDGSTTATDTDPTPKLDVAAIPDLSDPPFLPTDIDVVLTADNAYAFGYGTEDEMLNYFGGVTATLASQIFNCADGPEQYLVPAEDVAEYLYIVAYGDTSTTQGVIGQFRRISDRPGGADGDVLYTGDEDFEVCATGVDYNGGDPPPTLDVINQQIQLCNGGMTDPATTSQGWVDLVGTPLGALAVGETNETPYAGGPQPGNEFPLVCQTLVDPEARWMWFNWDPAGIVWPAQSPFIYPGGAGNPMHDFMIFRLAAEAVPPPPAG
;
A
#
# COMPACT_ATOMS: atom_id res chain seq x y z
N MET A 1 -29.64 20.66 -44.63
CA MET A 1 -31.12 20.63 -44.56
C MET A 1 -31.50 19.93 -43.27
N SER A 2 -32.38 20.56 -42.47
CA SER A 2 -33.05 20.09 -41.22
C SER A 2 -32.13 19.62 -40.07
N ALA A 3 -32.03 20.24 -38.89
CA ALA A 3 -32.95 20.99 -38.02
C ALA A 3 -34.12 20.18 -37.41
N GLY A 4 -34.16 20.16 -36.07
CA GLY A 4 -35.27 19.72 -35.20
C GLY A 4 -34.78 18.75 -34.10
N SER A 5 -35.10 18.86 -32.81
CA SER A 5 -35.99 19.77 -32.08
C SER A 5 -35.69 19.67 -30.58
N ALA A 6 -35.93 20.77 -29.87
CA ALA A 6 -35.90 20.90 -28.41
C ALA A 6 -37.10 20.22 -27.72
N GLY A 7 -36.94 19.95 -26.42
CA GLY A 7 -38.02 19.70 -25.46
C GLY A 7 -37.62 20.25 -24.09
N SER A 8 -38.45 21.13 -23.53
CA SER A 8 -38.29 21.89 -22.29
C SER A 8 -39.53 21.69 -21.38
N ALA A 9 -39.39 22.14 -20.12
CA ALA A 9 -40.35 22.21 -18.99
C ALA A 9 -40.51 20.89 -18.20
N GLY A 10 -40.44 20.86 -16.86
CA GLY A 10 -40.48 21.89 -15.82
C GLY A 10 -41.55 21.52 -14.79
N SER A 11 -41.22 21.46 -13.49
CA SER A 11 -42.18 21.75 -12.40
C SER A 11 -41.49 21.79 -11.04
N THR A 12 -41.80 22.88 -10.33
CA THR A 12 -41.58 23.24 -8.93
C THR A 12 -42.32 22.34 -7.94
N GLY A 13 -41.78 22.20 -6.72
CA GLY A 13 -42.48 21.67 -5.56
C GLY A 13 -41.88 22.20 -4.25
N THR A 14 -42.47 23.26 -3.71
CA THR A 14 -42.21 23.84 -2.39
C THR A 14 -43.32 23.42 -1.42
N GLY A 15 -42.97 23.14 -0.17
CA GLY A 15 -43.88 22.96 0.98
C GLY A 15 -43.26 21.97 1.98
N GLY A 16 -42.94 22.28 3.24
CA GLY A 16 -43.53 23.25 4.16
C GLY A 16 -44.53 22.53 5.07
N GLY A 17 -44.14 22.20 6.31
CA GLY A 17 -45.05 21.62 7.30
C GLY A 17 -44.35 21.05 8.54
N SER A 18 -44.25 21.87 9.58
CA SER A 18 -43.86 21.53 10.95
C SER A 18 -45.12 21.41 11.82
N SER A 19 -45.23 20.38 12.66
CA SER A 19 -46.00 20.41 13.92
C SER A 19 -46.02 19.03 14.59
N GLY A 20 -45.57 18.96 15.86
CA GLY A 20 -45.65 17.75 16.67
C GLY A 20 -45.14 17.98 18.09
N SER A 21 -45.75 18.94 18.80
CA SER A 21 -45.57 19.19 20.23
C SER A 21 -46.17 18.05 21.06
N SER A 22 -45.43 17.53 22.03
CA SER A 22 -45.97 16.80 23.18
C SER A 22 -45.36 17.37 24.45
N THR A 23 -46.17 18.14 25.17
CA THR A 23 -45.96 18.62 26.53
C THR A 23 -46.38 17.53 27.50
N ASP A 24 -45.53 17.16 28.45
CA ASP A 24 -45.98 16.68 29.76
C ASP A 24 -45.09 17.29 30.83
N ALA A 25 -45.65 18.31 31.49
CA ALA A 25 -45.17 18.85 32.73
C ALA A 25 -45.85 18.08 33.88
N LEU A 26 -45.07 17.52 34.80
CA LEU A 26 -45.51 17.34 36.18
C LEU A 26 -44.44 17.88 37.11
N ASP A 27 -44.82 19.02 37.70
CA ASP A 27 -44.34 19.61 38.93
C ASP A 27 -44.42 18.60 40.09
N GLY A 28 -43.46 18.70 41.02
CA GLY A 28 -43.32 17.78 42.14
C GLY A 28 -42.15 18.12 43.06
N SER A 29 -42.04 19.39 43.45
CA SER A 29 -41.20 19.83 44.57
C SER A 29 -41.48 19.02 45.84
N THR A 30 -40.46 18.32 46.39
CA THR A 30 -40.23 18.31 47.84
C THR A 30 -38.73 18.34 48.15
N THR A 31 -38.38 19.32 48.97
CA THR A 31 -37.12 19.54 49.66
C THR A 31 -36.69 18.32 50.50
N ALA A 32 -35.50 17.80 50.23
CA ALA A 32 -34.69 17.09 51.22
C ALA A 32 -33.30 17.74 51.25
N THR A 33 -33.08 18.56 52.27
CA THR A 33 -31.75 18.97 52.70
C THR A 33 -31.04 17.74 53.25
N ASP A 34 -30.12 17.17 52.49
CA ASP A 34 -29.09 16.30 53.03
C ASP A 34 -27.74 17.00 52.88
N THR A 35 -27.27 17.53 54.00
CA THR A 35 -25.94 18.12 54.14
C THR A 35 -24.96 16.99 54.40
N ASP A 36 -24.46 16.37 53.33
CA ASP A 36 -23.24 15.57 53.37
C ASP A 36 -22.09 16.34 52.70
N PRO A 37 -21.02 16.72 53.42
CA PRO A 37 -19.87 17.42 52.86
C PRO A 37 -18.86 16.41 52.30
N THR A 38 -19.32 15.43 51.53
CA THR A 38 -18.40 14.63 50.71
C THR A 38 -18.22 15.34 49.37
N PRO A 39 -16.99 15.75 49.00
CA PRO A 39 -16.75 16.22 47.65
C PRO A 39 -17.03 15.04 46.72
N LYS A 40 -18.17 15.06 46.03
CA LYS A 40 -18.37 14.21 44.86
C LYS A 40 -17.31 14.63 43.86
N LEU A 41 -16.24 13.85 43.77
CA LEU A 41 -15.35 13.92 42.63
C LEU A 41 -16.23 13.71 41.40
N ASP A 42 -16.31 14.75 40.59
CA ASP A 42 -16.94 14.69 39.29
C ASP A 42 -16.02 13.85 38.40
N VAL A 43 -16.29 12.54 38.30
CA VAL A 43 -15.50 11.58 37.48
C VAL A 43 -15.88 11.68 36.00
N ALA A 44 -16.51 12.78 35.56
CA ALA A 44 -16.97 12.96 34.19
C ALA A 44 -15.90 13.48 33.21
N ALA A 45 -14.61 13.48 33.59
CA ALA A 45 -13.53 13.99 32.73
C ALA A 45 -12.18 13.29 32.95
N ILE A 46 -12.18 11.97 33.20
CA ILE A 46 -10.94 11.21 32.96
C ILE A 46 -10.91 10.98 31.44
N PRO A 47 -9.94 11.55 30.69
CA PRO A 47 -9.76 11.16 29.29
C PRO A 47 -9.62 9.65 29.24
N ASP A 48 -10.29 9.04 28.28
CA ASP A 48 -10.18 7.61 28.05
C ASP A 48 -8.70 7.25 27.79
N LEU A 49 -8.03 6.72 28.81
CA LEU A 49 -6.66 6.21 28.75
C LEU A 49 -6.67 4.70 28.46
N SER A 50 -7.78 4.13 27.97
CA SER A 50 -7.96 2.68 27.91
C SER A 50 -7.09 1.98 26.87
N ASP A 51 -6.58 2.70 25.87
CA ASP A 51 -5.54 2.17 25.00
C ASP A 51 -4.18 2.74 25.40
N PRO A 52 -3.24 1.89 25.90
CA PRO A 52 -1.86 2.33 26.05
C PRO A 52 -1.38 2.85 24.70
N PRO A 53 -0.55 3.92 24.66
CA PRO A 53 -0.01 4.40 23.41
C PRO A 53 0.65 3.22 22.70
N PHE A 54 0.29 3.05 21.42
CA PHE A 54 0.94 2.09 20.54
C PHE A 54 2.45 2.25 20.69
N LEU A 55 3.10 1.26 21.30
CA LEU A 55 4.54 1.22 21.33
C LEU A 55 4.97 0.65 19.98
N PRO A 56 5.76 1.38 19.17
CA PRO A 56 6.32 0.81 17.97
C PRO A 56 7.05 -0.47 18.35
N THR A 57 6.78 -1.53 17.62
CA THR A 57 7.56 -2.77 17.68
C THR A 57 8.27 -2.97 16.35
N ASP A 58 9.32 -3.79 16.36
CA ASP A 58 10.08 -4.10 15.15
C ASP A 58 9.15 -4.64 14.05
N ILE A 59 9.50 -4.33 12.79
CA ILE A 59 8.82 -4.88 11.62
C ILE A 59 9.79 -5.84 10.92
N ASP A 60 9.37 -7.10 10.85
CA ASP A 60 9.98 -8.13 10.02
C ASP A 60 9.40 -8.03 8.61
N VAL A 61 10.29 -7.97 7.62
CA VAL A 61 9.94 -7.82 6.22
C VAL A 61 10.64 -8.93 5.44
N VAL A 62 9.88 -9.71 4.67
CA VAL A 62 10.44 -10.71 3.76
C VAL A 62 9.92 -10.42 2.36
N LEU A 63 10.80 -10.20 1.39
CA LEU A 63 10.38 -9.88 0.03
C LEU A 63 11.39 -10.32 -1.03
N THR A 64 10.92 -10.39 -2.27
CA THR A 64 11.73 -10.59 -3.47
C THR A 64 11.07 -9.85 -4.65
N ALA A 65 11.78 -9.78 -5.76
CA ALA A 65 11.27 -9.21 -7.00
C ALA A 65 11.82 -9.95 -8.21
N ASP A 66 11.09 -9.88 -9.31
CA ASP A 66 11.61 -10.30 -10.60
C ASP A 66 12.45 -9.17 -11.21
N ASN A 67 13.73 -9.47 -11.46
CA ASN A 67 14.83 -8.58 -11.85
C ASN A 67 15.55 -7.84 -10.72
N ALA A 68 15.09 -6.68 -10.28
CA ALA A 68 15.83 -5.91 -9.30
C ALA A 68 14.95 -5.13 -8.33
N TYR A 69 15.39 -5.04 -7.08
CA TYR A 69 14.72 -4.26 -6.07
C TYR A 69 15.67 -3.82 -4.95
N ALA A 70 15.28 -2.80 -4.20
CA ALA A 70 15.86 -2.38 -2.94
C ALA A 70 14.73 -2.18 -1.92
N PHE A 71 15.08 -2.30 -0.64
CA PHE A 71 14.15 -2.04 0.46
C PHE A 71 14.67 -0.88 1.33
N GLY A 72 13.76 -0.13 1.92
CA GLY A 72 14.11 0.91 2.87
C GLY A 72 12.91 1.39 3.68
N TYR A 73 13.17 2.30 4.60
CA TYR A 73 12.13 2.91 5.44
C TYR A 73 12.53 4.33 5.82
N GLY A 74 11.56 5.15 6.18
CA GLY A 74 11.78 6.55 6.51
C GLY A 74 10.49 7.31 6.81
N THR A 75 10.48 8.58 6.42
CA THR A 75 9.35 9.51 6.55
C THR A 75 8.54 9.54 5.25
N GLU A 76 7.41 10.24 5.22
CA GLU A 76 6.67 10.49 3.97
C GLU A 76 7.53 11.15 2.86
N ASP A 77 8.51 11.96 3.26
CA ASP A 77 9.30 12.80 2.38
C ASP A 77 10.60 12.16 1.90
N GLU A 78 11.15 11.22 2.67
CA GLU A 78 12.42 10.59 2.35
C GLU A 78 12.60 9.22 2.99
N MET A 79 13.32 8.37 2.28
CA MET A 79 13.90 7.14 2.82
C MET A 79 15.16 7.51 3.62
N LEU A 80 15.19 7.07 4.88
CA LEU A 80 16.30 7.33 5.81
C LEU A 80 17.25 6.14 5.90
N ASN A 81 16.71 4.93 5.71
CA ASN A 81 17.45 3.68 5.71
C ASN A 81 17.26 2.96 4.38
N TYR A 82 18.36 2.42 3.85
CA TYR A 82 18.41 1.82 2.52
C TYR A 82 19.23 0.54 2.54
N PHE A 83 18.57 -0.56 2.16
CA PHE A 83 19.19 -1.85 1.90
C PHE A 83 19.29 -2.01 0.40
N GLY A 84 20.55 -2.02 -0.07
CA GLY A 84 20.91 -1.80 -1.47
C GLY A 84 20.27 -2.72 -2.50
N GLY A 85 20.20 -2.21 -3.74
CA GLY A 85 19.55 -2.87 -4.86
C GLY A 85 20.14 -4.23 -5.20
N VAL A 86 19.36 -5.27 -4.90
CA VAL A 86 19.61 -6.64 -5.31
C VAL A 86 19.13 -6.80 -6.74
N THR A 87 19.96 -7.42 -7.56
CA THR A 87 19.62 -7.76 -8.93
C THR A 87 19.71 -9.26 -9.10
N ALA A 88 18.56 -9.89 -9.26
CA ALA A 88 18.44 -11.28 -9.65
C ALA A 88 18.84 -11.42 -11.13
N THR A 89 19.85 -12.24 -11.37
CA THR A 89 20.31 -12.63 -12.72
C THR A 89 19.82 -14.03 -13.12
N LEU A 90 19.32 -14.79 -12.14
CA LEU A 90 18.85 -16.16 -12.29
C LEU A 90 17.52 -16.33 -11.57
N ALA A 91 16.63 -17.16 -12.12
CA ALA A 91 15.36 -17.53 -11.49
C ALA A 91 15.54 -18.07 -10.05
N SER A 92 16.65 -18.76 -9.77
CA SER A 92 16.93 -19.26 -8.42
C SER A 92 17.10 -18.16 -7.37
N GLN A 93 17.49 -16.94 -7.78
CA GLN A 93 17.67 -15.78 -6.90
C GLN A 93 16.33 -15.06 -6.63
N ILE A 94 15.22 -15.60 -7.12
CA ILE A 94 13.87 -15.07 -6.94
C ILE A 94 13.02 -16.14 -6.25
N PHE A 95 13.02 -17.35 -6.81
CA PHE A 95 12.02 -18.36 -6.46
C PHE A 95 12.50 -19.39 -5.43
N ASN A 96 13.81 -19.58 -5.24
CA ASN A 96 14.32 -20.64 -4.35
C ASN A 96 14.50 -20.16 -2.90
N CYS A 97 14.45 -21.09 -1.96
CA CYS A 97 14.60 -20.80 -0.53
C CYS A 97 16.02 -20.45 -0.08
N ALA A 98 17.04 -20.69 -0.90
CA ALA A 98 18.44 -20.46 -0.53
C ALA A 98 18.91 -19.04 -0.85
N ASP A 99 18.50 -18.53 -2.02
CA ASP A 99 19.01 -17.27 -2.58
C ASP A 99 17.86 -16.32 -3.01
N GLY A 100 16.60 -16.70 -2.79
CA GLY A 100 15.41 -15.98 -3.25
C GLY A 100 14.99 -14.86 -2.30
N PRO A 101 13.87 -15.00 -1.56
CA PRO A 101 13.42 -13.96 -0.64
C PRO A 101 14.46 -13.55 0.40
N GLU A 102 14.55 -12.25 0.62
CA GLU A 102 15.44 -11.66 1.60
C GLU A 102 14.65 -11.09 2.77
N GLN A 103 15.26 -11.12 3.95
CA GLN A 103 14.65 -10.71 5.20
C GLN A 103 15.33 -9.44 5.72
N TYR A 104 14.51 -8.46 6.11
CA TYR A 104 14.93 -7.17 6.65
C TYR A 104 14.23 -6.93 7.99
N LEU A 105 14.93 -6.24 8.89
CA LEU A 105 14.39 -5.81 10.17
C LEU A 105 14.33 -4.28 10.19
N VAL A 106 13.15 -3.73 10.46
CA VAL A 106 12.94 -2.31 10.75
C VAL A 106 12.85 -2.16 12.26
N PRO A 107 13.85 -1.56 12.92
CA PRO A 107 13.84 -1.39 14.36
C PRO A 107 12.71 -0.46 14.84
N ALA A 108 12.09 -0.81 15.97
CA ALA A 108 11.07 0.00 16.61
C ALA A 108 11.53 1.44 16.90
N GLU A 109 12.80 1.62 17.29
CA GLU A 109 13.39 2.91 17.65
C GLU A 109 13.50 3.90 16.49
N ASP A 110 13.45 3.43 15.25
CA ASP A 110 13.60 4.27 14.07
C ASP A 110 12.29 4.97 13.67
N VAL A 111 11.16 4.58 14.30
CA VAL A 111 9.84 5.23 14.16
C VAL A 111 9.48 5.53 12.69
N ALA A 112 9.65 4.53 11.83
CA ALA A 112 9.35 4.66 10.40
C ALA A 112 7.88 5.07 10.20
N GLU A 113 7.65 6.06 9.34
CA GLU A 113 6.30 6.44 8.87
C GLU A 113 5.93 5.61 7.64
N TYR A 114 6.90 5.32 6.77
CA TYR A 114 6.72 4.56 5.55
C TYR A 114 7.79 3.48 5.36
N LEU A 115 7.34 2.36 4.80
CA LEU A 115 8.16 1.29 4.24
C LEU A 115 8.17 1.44 2.72
N TYR A 116 9.34 1.34 2.11
CA TYR A 116 9.55 1.60 0.69
C TYR A 116 10.16 0.38 -0.01
N ILE A 117 9.59 0.02 -1.16
CA ILE A 117 10.19 -0.95 -2.09
C ILE A 117 10.53 -0.19 -3.36
N VAL A 118 11.80 -0.14 -3.71
CA VAL A 118 12.26 0.41 -4.98
C VAL A 118 12.45 -0.76 -5.93
N ALA A 119 11.79 -0.78 -7.08
CA ALA A 119 11.90 -1.91 -8.00
C ALA A 119 12.18 -1.42 -9.42
N TYR A 120 12.94 -2.23 -10.17
CA TYR A 120 13.15 -1.99 -11.59
C TYR A 120 13.29 -3.25 -12.44
N GLY A 121 12.69 -3.20 -13.62
CA GLY A 121 12.61 -4.32 -14.57
C GLY A 121 13.83 -4.43 -15.47
N ASP A 122 13.99 -5.59 -16.12
CA ASP A 122 14.99 -5.80 -17.18
C ASP A 122 14.42 -5.61 -18.60
N THR A 123 13.15 -5.22 -18.70
CA THR A 123 12.40 -5.00 -19.95
C THR A 123 12.36 -6.23 -20.87
N SER A 124 12.39 -7.45 -20.32
CA SER A 124 12.53 -8.66 -21.13
C SER A 124 11.34 -9.63 -21.04
N THR A 125 10.90 -9.99 -19.84
CA THR A 125 10.03 -11.15 -19.65
C THR A 125 8.87 -10.85 -18.71
N THR A 126 9.15 -10.80 -17.42
CA THR A 126 8.18 -10.57 -16.34
C THR A 126 8.76 -9.59 -15.33
N GLN A 127 7.89 -9.05 -14.50
CA GLN A 127 8.22 -7.96 -13.59
C GLN A 127 7.16 -7.87 -12.49
N GLY A 128 7.62 -7.83 -11.24
CA GLY A 128 6.74 -7.84 -10.08
C GLY A 128 7.54 -7.84 -8.79
N VAL A 129 6.90 -7.40 -7.71
CA VAL A 129 7.40 -7.54 -6.34
C VAL A 129 6.43 -8.39 -5.52
N ILE A 130 6.94 -9.19 -4.60
CA ILE A 130 6.12 -10.00 -3.70
C ILE A 130 6.80 -10.13 -2.33
N GLY A 131 6.01 -10.13 -1.26
CA GLY A 131 6.53 -10.24 0.09
C GLY A 131 5.46 -10.12 1.17
N GLN A 132 5.94 -9.97 2.40
CA GLN A 132 5.13 -9.88 3.59
C GLN A 132 5.79 -9.03 4.68
N PHE A 133 4.96 -8.49 5.55
CA PHE A 133 5.29 -7.54 6.60
C PHE A 133 4.61 -7.97 7.88
N ARG A 134 5.35 -8.03 8.99
CA ARG A 134 4.81 -8.42 10.28
C ARG A 134 5.48 -7.66 11.41
N ARG A 135 4.69 -7.15 12.34
CA ARG A 135 5.23 -6.61 13.60
C ARG A 135 5.58 -7.73 14.56
N ILE A 136 6.81 -7.73 15.06
CA ILE A 136 7.31 -8.72 16.00
C ILE A 136 7.07 -8.24 17.43
N SER A 137 6.55 -9.11 18.30
CA SER A 137 6.33 -8.78 19.70
C SER A 137 7.65 -8.63 20.46
N ASP A 138 7.83 -7.49 21.14
CA ASP A 138 8.95 -7.25 22.07
C ASP A 138 8.76 -7.97 23.43
N ARG A 139 7.55 -8.49 23.68
CA ARG A 139 7.20 -9.19 24.92
C ARG A 139 7.61 -10.66 24.88
N PRO A 140 8.33 -11.17 25.90
CA PRO A 140 8.60 -12.59 26.03
C PRO A 140 7.30 -13.41 26.06
N GLY A 141 7.10 -14.26 25.06
CA GLY A 141 5.90 -15.10 24.91
C GLY A 141 4.65 -14.37 24.41
N GLY A 142 4.78 -13.11 23.98
CA GLY A 142 3.73 -12.40 23.24
C GLY A 142 3.57 -12.98 21.83
N ALA A 143 2.35 -12.86 21.28
CA ALA A 143 2.10 -13.17 19.89
C ALA A 143 2.52 -11.98 19.02
N ASP A 144 3.08 -12.27 17.84
CA ASP A 144 3.35 -11.26 16.82
C ASP A 144 2.05 -10.68 16.24
N GLY A 145 2.16 -9.59 15.50
CA GLY A 145 1.05 -9.02 14.73
C GLY A 145 0.61 -9.94 13.59
N ASP A 146 -0.59 -9.68 13.08
CA ASP A 146 -1.06 -10.29 11.85
C ASP A 146 -0.16 -9.88 10.68
N VAL A 147 -0.02 -10.77 9.70
CA VAL A 147 0.82 -10.53 8.52
C VAL A 147 0.06 -9.66 7.52
N LEU A 148 0.70 -8.58 7.06
CA LEU A 148 0.26 -7.79 5.91
C LEU A 148 1.04 -8.25 4.68
N TYR A 149 0.33 -8.54 3.59
CA TYR A 149 0.92 -9.06 2.37
C TYR A 149 1.06 -7.99 1.30
N THR A 150 2.05 -8.14 0.42
CA THR A 150 1.98 -7.45 -0.87
C THR A 150 0.67 -7.83 -1.57
N GLY A 151 -0.01 -6.83 -2.13
CA GLY A 151 -1.34 -6.92 -2.72
C GLY A 151 -2.46 -6.39 -1.84
N ASP A 152 -2.14 -5.93 -0.62
CA ASP A 152 -3.04 -5.19 0.24
C ASP A 152 -3.45 -3.83 -0.38
N GLU A 153 -4.61 -3.30 0.02
CA GLU A 153 -5.15 -2.04 -0.49
C GLU A 153 -4.42 -0.80 0.04
N ASP A 154 -3.67 -0.93 1.15
CA ASP A 154 -2.88 0.15 1.74
C ASP A 154 -1.60 0.48 0.97
N PHE A 155 -1.24 -0.32 -0.05
CA PHE A 155 -0.10 -0.03 -0.90
C PHE A 155 -0.38 1.07 -1.92
N GLU A 156 0.63 1.92 -2.13
CA GLU A 156 0.69 2.88 -3.22
C GLU A 156 1.94 2.64 -4.07
N VAL A 157 1.87 2.99 -5.34
CA VAL A 157 3.01 2.94 -6.27
C VAL A 157 3.17 4.27 -7.00
N CYS A 158 4.41 4.66 -7.23
CA CYS A 158 4.79 5.76 -8.08
C CYS A 158 5.71 5.25 -9.19
N ALA A 159 5.29 5.44 -10.45
CA ALA A 159 6.12 5.21 -11.62
C ALA A 159 6.87 6.51 -11.97
N THR A 160 8.19 6.50 -11.82
CA THR A 160 9.03 7.71 -11.83
C THR A 160 9.30 8.26 -13.23
N GLY A 161 9.15 7.43 -14.27
CA GLY A 161 9.51 7.74 -15.66
C GLY A 161 11.01 7.81 -15.92
N VAL A 162 11.83 7.42 -14.95
CA VAL A 162 13.26 7.24 -15.13
C VAL A 162 13.53 5.81 -15.58
N ASP A 163 14.37 5.68 -16.61
CA ASP A 163 14.84 4.39 -17.11
C ASP A 163 15.96 3.86 -16.21
N TYR A 164 15.72 2.70 -15.61
CA TYR A 164 16.70 1.87 -14.91
C TYR A 164 16.56 0.44 -15.43
N ASN A 165 17.64 -0.09 -16.00
CA ASN A 165 17.69 -1.46 -16.50
C ASN A 165 18.42 -2.36 -15.52
N GLY A 166 18.21 -3.68 -15.62
CA GLY A 166 18.92 -4.67 -14.78
C GLY A 166 20.46 -4.68 -14.90
N GLY A 167 21.03 -3.98 -15.89
CA GLY A 167 22.48 -3.77 -16.01
C GLY A 167 23.01 -2.48 -15.39
N ASP A 168 22.12 -1.56 -15.00
CA ASP A 168 22.48 -0.29 -14.40
C ASP A 168 22.86 -0.48 -12.93
N PRO A 169 23.76 0.37 -12.38
CA PRO A 169 23.98 0.38 -10.94
C PRO A 169 22.66 0.68 -10.21
N PRO A 170 22.42 0.06 -9.04
CA PRO A 170 21.25 0.39 -8.23
C PRO A 170 21.08 1.89 -8.02
N PRO A 171 19.83 2.40 -8.00
CA PRO A 171 19.57 3.81 -7.72
C PRO A 171 20.12 4.17 -6.34
N THR A 172 20.88 5.27 -6.28
CA THR A 172 21.40 5.79 -5.01
C THR A 172 20.29 6.37 -4.14
N LEU A 173 20.47 6.40 -2.82
CA LEU A 173 19.51 7.00 -1.89
C LEU A 173 19.11 8.44 -2.28
N ASP A 174 20.04 9.27 -2.71
CA ASP A 174 19.77 10.64 -3.17
C ASP A 174 18.79 10.68 -4.36
N VAL A 175 18.95 9.74 -5.31
CA VAL A 175 18.06 9.61 -6.47
C VAL A 175 16.67 9.14 -6.02
N ILE A 176 16.62 8.16 -5.11
CA ILE A 176 15.36 7.64 -4.56
C ILE A 176 14.59 8.77 -3.86
N ASN A 177 15.25 9.51 -2.95
CA ASN A 177 14.61 10.61 -2.21
C ASN A 177 14.19 11.75 -3.14
N GLN A 178 14.95 12.04 -4.20
CA GLN A 178 14.51 12.97 -5.23
C GLN A 178 13.22 12.50 -5.91
N GLN A 179 13.11 11.21 -6.25
CA GLN A 179 11.89 10.68 -6.86
C GLN A 179 10.71 10.67 -5.89
N ILE A 180 10.91 10.33 -4.60
CA ILE A 180 9.85 10.43 -3.57
C ILE A 180 9.27 11.86 -3.53
N GLN A 181 10.12 12.88 -3.52
CA GLN A 181 9.68 14.28 -3.55
C GLN A 181 8.91 14.64 -4.84
N LEU A 182 9.33 14.10 -5.99
CA LEU A 182 8.61 14.29 -7.25
C LEU A 182 7.24 13.61 -7.24
N CYS A 183 7.15 12.40 -6.67
CA CYS A 183 5.89 11.68 -6.48
C CYS A 183 4.95 12.45 -5.56
N ASN A 184 5.43 12.98 -4.42
CA ASN A 184 4.67 13.84 -3.51
C ASN A 184 4.17 15.12 -4.22
N GLY A 185 4.95 15.64 -5.17
CA GLY A 185 4.60 16.80 -5.99
C GLY A 185 3.67 16.51 -7.17
N GLY A 186 3.29 15.25 -7.40
CA GLY A 186 2.38 14.83 -8.49
C GLY A 186 3.03 14.70 -9.86
N MET A 187 4.34 14.92 -10.00
CA MET A 187 5.10 14.89 -11.27
C MET A 187 4.45 15.71 -12.42
N THR A 188 5.13 15.88 -13.56
CA THR A 188 4.62 16.76 -14.64
C THR A 188 4.53 16.12 -16.01
N ASP A 189 5.09 14.92 -16.21
CA ASP A 189 5.06 14.23 -17.50
C ASP A 189 4.09 13.03 -17.45
N PRO A 190 2.83 13.18 -17.88
CA PRO A 190 1.88 12.06 -17.92
C PRO A 190 2.24 10.98 -18.95
N ALA A 191 3.17 11.25 -19.87
CA ALA A 191 3.54 10.27 -20.88
C ALA A 191 4.46 9.19 -20.32
N THR A 192 5.15 9.46 -19.22
CA THR A 192 6.21 8.59 -18.66
C THR A 192 6.08 8.39 -17.16
N THR A 193 5.16 9.07 -16.47
CA THR A 193 4.99 8.96 -15.01
C THR A 193 3.55 8.66 -14.62
N SER A 194 3.35 8.17 -13.39
CA SER A 194 2.02 7.97 -12.80
C SER A 194 1.34 9.27 -12.33
N GLN A 195 1.99 10.43 -12.49
CA GLN A 195 1.57 11.71 -11.88
C GLN A 195 1.37 11.67 -10.35
N GLY A 196 2.28 10.98 -9.67
CA GLY A 196 2.32 10.86 -8.22
C GLY A 196 2.02 9.45 -7.75
N TRP A 197 1.63 9.33 -6.49
CA TRP A 197 1.23 8.06 -5.89
C TRP A 197 -0.14 7.63 -6.42
N VAL A 198 -0.26 6.37 -6.83
CA VAL A 198 -1.52 5.74 -7.22
C VAL A 198 -1.72 4.45 -6.43
N ASP A 199 -2.97 4.18 -6.08
CA ASP A 199 -3.42 2.99 -5.35
C ASP A 199 -4.10 2.00 -6.31
N LEU A 200 -4.85 1.03 -5.75
CA LEU A 200 -5.64 0.06 -6.51
C LEU A 200 -6.77 0.68 -7.34
N VAL A 201 -7.32 1.81 -6.90
CA VAL A 201 -8.35 2.54 -7.65
C VAL A 201 -7.70 3.20 -8.87
N GLY A 202 -6.53 3.78 -8.66
CA GLY A 202 -5.69 4.38 -9.68
C GLY A 202 -6.33 5.57 -10.38
N THR A 203 -5.76 5.89 -11.55
CA THR A 203 -6.16 6.99 -12.42
C THR A 203 -6.09 6.53 -13.88
N PRO A 204 -6.54 7.35 -14.86
CA PRO A 204 -6.30 7.05 -16.27
C PRO A 204 -4.82 6.96 -16.66
N LEU A 205 -3.90 7.43 -15.81
CA LEU A 205 -2.45 7.41 -16.04
C LEU A 205 -1.75 6.22 -15.36
N GLY A 206 -2.49 5.46 -14.55
CA GLY A 206 -2.02 4.20 -14.00
C GLY A 206 -2.63 3.83 -12.67
N ALA A 207 -2.42 2.59 -12.27
CA ALA A 207 -2.92 2.00 -11.02
C ALA A 207 -1.90 1.01 -10.46
N LEU A 208 -1.96 0.77 -9.15
CA LEU A 208 -1.34 -0.41 -8.55
C LEU A 208 -2.06 -1.67 -9.07
N ALA A 209 -1.30 -2.58 -9.65
CA ALA A 209 -1.78 -3.88 -10.08
C ALA A 209 -1.51 -4.93 -9.01
N VAL A 210 -2.49 -5.80 -8.79
CA VAL A 210 -2.38 -6.97 -7.92
C VAL A 210 -2.61 -8.23 -8.75
N GLY A 211 -1.65 -9.14 -8.68
CA GLY A 211 -1.58 -10.34 -9.49
C GLY A 211 -1.96 -11.60 -8.72
N GLU A 212 -1.41 -12.71 -9.21
CA GLU A 212 -1.61 -14.03 -8.63
C GLU A 212 -0.99 -14.15 -7.24
N THR A 213 -1.55 -15.05 -6.43
CA THR A 213 -1.00 -15.41 -5.11
C THR A 213 0.19 -16.35 -5.27
N ASN A 214 1.05 -16.42 -4.24
CA ASN A 214 2.17 -17.35 -4.14
C ASN A 214 1.75 -18.82 -3.92
N GLU A 215 0.56 -19.22 -4.36
CA GLU A 215 0.08 -20.60 -4.43
C GLU A 215 -0.42 -20.98 -5.83
N THR A 216 -0.42 -20.02 -6.76
CA THR A 216 -0.95 -20.24 -8.10
C THR A 216 -0.01 -21.17 -8.89
N PRO A 217 -0.47 -22.34 -9.36
CA PRO A 217 0.41 -23.31 -10.01
C PRO A 217 1.00 -22.77 -11.31
N TYR A 218 2.32 -22.79 -11.44
CA TYR A 218 3.01 -22.32 -12.65
C TYR A 218 2.87 -23.29 -13.83
N ALA A 219 2.43 -22.77 -14.98
CA ALA A 219 2.14 -23.55 -16.18
C ALA A 219 3.34 -23.68 -17.15
N GLY A 220 4.55 -23.33 -16.70
CA GLY A 220 5.78 -23.52 -17.49
C GLY A 220 6.11 -22.40 -18.47
N GLY A 221 5.52 -21.21 -18.27
CA GLY A 221 5.84 -19.99 -19.01
C GLY A 221 4.93 -18.84 -18.58
N PRO A 222 5.37 -17.58 -18.72
CA PRO A 222 4.56 -16.44 -18.32
C PRO A 222 3.36 -16.29 -19.25
N GLN A 223 2.16 -16.27 -18.66
CA GLN A 223 0.91 -15.99 -19.34
C GLN A 223 0.03 -15.11 -18.44
N PRO A 224 -0.88 -14.28 -18.99
CA PRO A 224 -1.77 -13.49 -18.16
C PRO A 224 -2.54 -14.35 -17.13
N GLY A 225 -2.45 -13.98 -15.86
CA GLY A 225 -3.02 -14.73 -14.73
C GLY A 225 -2.20 -15.92 -14.24
N ASN A 226 -1.03 -16.16 -14.83
CA ASN A 226 -0.06 -17.16 -14.39
C ASN A 226 1.35 -16.81 -14.87
N GLU A 227 1.84 -15.69 -14.40
CA GLU A 227 3.08 -15.05 -14.84
C GLU A 227 4.32 -15.65 -14.18
N PHE A 228 4.22 -16.08 -12.92
CA PHE A 228 5.38 -16.36 -12.07
C PHE A 228 5.41 -17.82 -11.57
N PRO A 229 6.63 -18.42 -11.47
CA PRO A 229 6.87 -19.55 -10.58
C PRO A 229 6.54 -19.23 -9.12
N LEU A 230 6.31 -20.28 -8.32
CA LEU A 230 6.17 -20.13 -6.88
C LEU A 230 7.47 -19.63 -6.26
N VAL A 231 7.38 -18.55 -5.49
CA VAL A 231 8.43 -18.13 -4.56
C VAL A 231 8.45 -19.09 -3.38
N CYS A 232 9.61 -19.24 -2.74
CA CYS A 232 9.79 -20.11 -1.60
C CYS A 232 8.71 -19.90 -0.51
N GLN A 233 7.74 -20.81 -0.45
CA GLN A 233 6.58 -20.75 0.44
C GLN A 233 6.93 -20.92 1.93
N THR A 234 8.18 -21.23 2.27
CA THR A 234 8.63 -21.26 3.67
C THR A 234 9.16 -19.90 4.14
N LEU A 235 9.33 -18.94 3.23
CA LEU A 235 9.82 -17.59 3.51
C LEU A 235 8.77 -16.53 3.16
N VAL A 236 8.06 -16.72 2.04
CA VAL A 236 6.96 -15.86 1.60
C VAL A 236 5.68 -16.69 1.57
N ASP A 237 4.71 -16.32 2.39
CA ASP A 237 3.50 -17.08 2.62
C ASP A 237 2.68 -17.24 1.31
N PRO A 238 1.93 -18.35 1.18
CA PRO A 238 1.11 -18.63 -0.01
C PRO A 238 0.13 -17.51 -0.39
N GLU A 239 -0.39 -16.78 0.59
CA GLU A 239 -1.37 -15.71 0.42
C GLU A 239 -0.78 -14.40 -0.13
N ALA A 240 0.55 -14.24 -0.10
CA ALA A 240 1.20 -13.06 -0.67
C ALA A 240 0.94 -12.95 -2.17
N ARG A 241 0.76 -11.72 -2.67
CA ARG A 241 0.44 -11.47 -4.08
C ARG A 241 1.51 -10.64 -4.76
N TRP A 242 1.74 -10.93 -6.03
CA TRP A 242 2.57 -10.07 -6.87
C TRP A 242 1.94 -8.69 -7.05
N MET A 243 2.75 -7.64 -6.94
CA MET A 243 2.36 -6.25 -7.22
C MET A 243 3.21 -5.64 -8.31
N TRP A 244 2.61 -4.77 -9.11
CA TRP A 244 3.30 -3.98 -10.11
C TRP A 244 2.54 -2.69 -10.47
N PHE A 245 3.10 -1.87 -11.36
CA PHE A 245 2.39 -0.73 -11.94
C PHE A 245 1.68 -1.10 -13.25
N ASN A 246 0.39 -0.75 -13.36
CA ASN A 246 -0.38 -0.84 -14.59
C ASN A 246 -0.49 0.56 -15.23
N TRP A 247 0.18 0.77 -16.36
CA TRP A 247 0.22 2.06 -17.07
C TRP A 247 -1.03 2.33 -17.95
N ASP A 248 -1.86 1.32 -18.20
CA ASP A 248 -3.11 1.45 -18.96
C ASP A 248 -4.24 0.64 -18.29
N PRO A 249 -4.78 1.12 -17.16
CA PRO A 249 -5.79 0.39 -16.40
C PRO A 249 -7.12 0.22 -17.16
N ALA A 250 -7.36 0.99 -18.22
CA ALA A 250 -8.55 0.84 -19.07
C ALA A 250 -8.38 -0.29 -20.11
N GLY A 251 -7.15 -0.51 -20.60
CA GLY A 251 -6.83 -1.50 -21.62
C GLY A 251 -6.23 -2.81 -21.09
N ILE A 252 -5.60 -2.78 -19.91
CA ILE A 252 -4.93 -3.91 -19.28
C ILE A 252 -5.73 -4.33 -18.05
N VAL A 253 -6.53 -5.39 -18.18
CA VAL A 253 -7.37 -5.92 -17.11
C VAL A 253 -6.91 -7.33 -16.76
N TRP A 254 -6.28 -7.48 -15.60
CA TRP A 254 -5.86 -8.79 -15.10
C TRP A 254 -7.09 -9.65 -14.71
N PRO A 255 -7.11 -10.97 -15.01
CA PRO A 255 -6.05 -11.78 -15.64
C PRO A 255 -6.13 -11.90 -17.17
N ALA A 256 -7.02 -11.15 -17.84
CA ALA A 256 -7.15 -11.27 -19.31
C ALA A 256 -5.97 -10.65 -20.07
N GLN A 257 -5.40 -9.58 -19.51
CA GLN A 257 -4.11 -8.99 -19.88
C GLN A 257 -3.23 -8.91 -18.64
N SER A 258 -1.94 -8.66 -18.81
CA SER A 258 -1.00 -8.65 -17.69
C SER A 258 -0.18 -7.36 -17.65
N PRO A 259 -0.18 -6.62 -16.52
CA PRO A 259 0.81 -5.57 -16.27
C PRO A 259 2.17 -6.15 -15.86
N PHE A 260 2.21 -7.45 -15.53
CA PHE A 260 3.39 -8.17 -15.05
C PHE A 260 4.23 -8.79 -16.17
N ILE A 261 3.74 -8.79 -17.41
CA ILE A 261 4.49 -9.25 -18.59
C ILE A 261 4.98 -8.03 -19.35
N TYR A 262 6.26 -8.01 -19.69
CA TYR A 262 6.81 -6.95 -20.50
C TYR A 262 6.11 -6.89 -21.88
N PRO A 263 5.50 -5.75 -22.27
CA PRO A 263 4.67 -5.66 -23.47
C PRO A 263 5.46 -5.74 -24.80
N GLY A 264 6.80 -5.58 -24.76
CA GLY A 264 7.65 -5.58 -25.95
C GLY A 264 7.59 -4.29 -26.78
N GLY A 265 8.55 -4.10 -27.70
CA GLY A 265 8.55 -3.04 -28.71
C GLY A 265 9.28 -1.74 -28.35
N ALA A 266 9.45 -0.85 -29.33
CA ALA A 266 10.19 0.42 -29.21
C ALA A 266 9.34 1.58 -28.64
N GLY A 267 8.18 1.28 -28.07
CA GLY A 267 7.16 2.26 -27.67
C GLY A 267 6.67 2.09 -26.23
N ASN A 268 7.39 1.35 -25.39
CA ASN A 268 7.09 1.36 -23.97
C ASN A 268 7.52 2.73 -23.40
N PRO A 269 6.62 3.53 -22.82
CA PRO A 269 7.06 4.56 -21.89
C PRO A 269 7.64 3.81 -20.69
N MET A 270 8.96 3.72 -20.61
CA MET A 270 9.70 2.99 -19.58
C MET A 270 9.30 3.52 -18.19
N HIS A 271 8.30 2.88 -17.58
CA HIS A 271 7.91 3.04 -16.18
C HIS A 271 8.73 2.09 -15.31
N ASP A 272 10.00 1.90 -15.67
CA ASP A 272 10.78 0.75 -15.21
C ASP A 272 11.40 1.00 -13.84
N PHE A 273 11.58 2.26 -13.40
CA PHE A 273 11.86 2.57 -12.01
C PHE A 273 10.57 2.95 -11.26
N MET A 274 10.13 2.05 -10.37
CA MET A 274 9.00 2.27 -9.47
C MET A 274 9.44 2.38 -8.01
N ILE A 275 8.65 3.14 -7.27
CA ILE A 275 8.69 3.17 -5.81
C ILE A 275 7.32 2.77 -5.31
N PHE A 276 7.25 1.67 -4.57
CA PHE A 276 6.09 1.29 -3.78
C PHE A 276 6.28 1.82 -2.37
N ARG A 277 5.19 2.25 -1.73
CA ARG A 277 5.20 2.62 -0.32
C ARG A 277 4.01 2.02 0.42
N LEU A 278 4.22 1.77 1.69
CA LEU A 278 3.23 1.31 2.65
C LEU A 278 3.40 2.12 3.93
N ALA A 279 2.32 2.70 4.45
CA ALA A 279 2.36 3.35 5.74
C ALA A 279 2.72 2.32 6.82
N ALA A 280 3.74 2.59 7.64
CA ALA A 280 4.19 1.63 8.64
C ALA A 280 3.11 1.32 9.69
N GLU A 281 2.17 2.24 9.92
CA GLU A 281 1.00 2.04 10.79
C GLU A 281 -0.02 1.05 10.23
N ALA A 282 -0.03 0.80 8.92
CA ALA A 282 -0.89 -0.21 8.29
C ALA A 282 -0.47 -1.63 8.69
N VAL A 283 0.81 -1.85 9.03
CA VAL A 283 1.28 -3.16 9.50
C VAL A 283 0.66 -3.45 10.88
N PRO A 284 -0.18 -4.51 11.00
CA PRO A 284 -0.97 -4.74 12.21
C PRO A 284 -0.10 -4.87 13.47
N PRO A 285 -0.46 -4.19 14.59
CA PRO A 285 0.22 -4.38 15.87
C PRO A 285 0.18 -5.84 16.34
N PRO A 286 1.15 -6.24 17.17
CA PRO A 286 0.98 -7.38 18.06
C PRO A 286 -0.28 -7.22 18.92
N PRO A 287 -1.06 -8.29 19.17
CA PRO A 287 -2.25 -8.22 20.01
C PRO A 287 -1.96 -7.65 21.40
N ALA A 288 -2.84 -6.78 21.90
CA ALA A 288 -2.79 -6.30 23.27
C ALA A 288 -3.00 -7.49 24.24
N GLY A 289 -1.94 -7.84 24.97
CA GLY A 289 -1.98 -8.85 26.05
C GLY A 289 -2.66 -8.37 27.32
#